data_AF-A0A1C6H8P8-F1
#
_entry.id   AF-A0A1C6H8P8-F1
#
_cell.length_a   1.000
_cell.length_b   1.000
_cell.length_c   1.000
_cell.angle_alpha   90.00
_cell.angle_beta   90.00
_cell.angle_gamma   90.00
#
_symmetry.space_group_name_H-M   'P 1'
#
loop_
_entity.id
_entity.type
_entity.pdbx_description
1 polymer ?
#
loop_
_entity_poly.entity_id
_entity_poly.type
_entity_poly.pdbx_seq_one_letter_code
_entity_poly.pdbx_strand_id
1 'polypeptide(L)'
;MGGHHTGGAYQEIPILEAARRCGLVLNDRTLKREEVEASCPFCGDNGPGKYHLFLNTAKNMFRCVLCEEKGNSVSLYAKMEGVSNRQAFRILSEDGRIYRFPGQPLSKKPAEREPSSLAVRHDTYYDMLMHLELSPKHKADLLARGLSEDRIEQNMYRTLPQSRSARRFLAGLLSDFHNLEGVPGFYVHQGCWDIAGHAGLLIPYRDKEGYIQGLQIRLDEETKPDRKYRWLSSRSMAHGTRSRSYIHVTGNIHAKTAYLTEGGLKGDVASFLDDDALFLCFAGVTAIADLKDTLLSMEYIDEVVVALDMDKLMNWRVRNALEKIMALVRSIPGVRVRLLNWNMTFKGVDDFYQARNYAAAKGVNILDMTSNFITIRLENLWRQEYPEQDRGFIRTCEWEELTVPMETLTAGKPKDMKKARKYLALLRAGQAEFPPLVCINHMVIDGLHRFWAYQQMGYRQVTIYQNKPWAMPAAA
;
A
#
# COMPACT_ATOMS: atom_id res chain seq x y z
N MET A 1 5.25 49.41 63.24
CA MET A 1 6.38 49.54 62.28
C MET A 1 6.09 48.60 61.13
N GLY A 2 5.67 49.18 59.99
CA GLY A 2 5.36 48.42 58.78
C GLY A 2 6.66 47.95 58.12
N GLY A 3 6.85 46.64 58.05
CA GLY A 3 7.90 46.04 57.22
C GLY A 3 7.45 46.10 55.76
N HIS A 4 8.04 47.00 54.99
CA HIS A 4 7.92 47.01 53.54
C HIS A 4 8.52 45.71 52.99
N HIS A 5 7.65 44.79 52.52
CA HIS A 5 8.08 43.75 51.59
C HIS A 5 8.38 44.42 50.25
N THR A 6 9.67 44.56 49.96
CA THR A 6 10.17 44.88 48.63
C THR A 6 9.74 43.77 47.68
N GLY A 7 8.96 44.14 46.65
CA GLY A 7 8.51 43.21 45.62
C GLY A 7 9.71 42.58 44.92
N GLY A 8 9.98 41.31 45.21
CA GLY A 8 10.95 40.52 44.46
C GLY A 8 10.47 40.45 43.01
N ALA A 9 11.27 40.99 42.08
CA ALA A 9 11.01 40.89 40.66
C ALA A 9 10.85 39.40 40.28
N TYR A 10 9.67 39.02 39.81
CA TYR A 10 9.42 37.66 39.36
C TYR A 10 10.25 37.42 38.10
N GLN A 11 11.28 36.59 38.19
CA GLN A 11 12.09 36.26 37.03
C GLN A 11 11.32 35.29 36.13
N GLU A 12 10.89 35.78 34.98
CA GLU A 12 10.20 34.98 33.99
C GLU A 12 11.21 34.18 33.16
N ILE A 13 11.02 32.86 33.10
CA ILE A 13 11.83 31.95 32.29
C ILE A 13 10.96 31.46 31.13
N PRO A 14 11.30 31.79 29.86
CA PRO A 14 10.54 31.32 28.71
C PRO A 14 10.51 29.79 28.61
N ILE A 15 9.32 29.21 28.38
CA ILE A 15 9.12 27.75 28.29
C ILE A 15 9.91 27.12 27.13
N LEU A 16 10.07 27.85 26.01
CA LEU A 16 10.88 27.40 24.88
C LEU A 16 12.37 27.40 25.20
N GLU A 17 12.83 28.30 26.05
CA GLU A 17 14.23 28.33 26.48
C GLU A 17 14.52 27.12 27.38
N ALA A 18 13.66 26.87 28.36
CA ALA A 18 13.75 25.67 29.20
C ALA A 18 13.71 24.39 28.36
N ALA A 19 12.78 24.29 27.40
CA ALA A 19 12.66 23.15 26.50
C ALA A 19 13.93 22.91 25.66
N ARG A 20 14.53 23.96 25.10
CA ARG A 20 15.77 23.86 24.31
C ARG A 20 16.97 23.46 25.15
N ARG A 21 17.10 23.99 26.38
CA ARG A 21 18.17 23.59 27.30
C ARG A 21 18.09 22.10 27.68
N CYS A 22 16.89 21.52 27.72
CA CYS A 22 16.69 20.09 27.95
C CYS A 22 16.86 19.22 26.69
N GLY A 23 17.05 19.79 25.49
CA GLY A 23 17.09 19.04 24.24
C GLY A 23 15.72 18.45 23.86
N LEU A 24 14.63 19.14 24.18
CA LEU A 24 13.28 18.72 23.80
C LEU A 24 13.09 18.85 22.29
N VAL A 25 12.53 17.81 21.64
CA VAL A 25 12.20 17.87 20.21
C VAL A 25 10.96 18.71 20.00
N LEU A 26 11.13 19.88 19.37
CA LEU A 26 10.06 20.81 19.03
C LEU A 26 9.59 20.60 17.59
N ASN A 27 8.31 20.88 17.31
CA ASN A 27 7.78 20.92 15.96
C ASN A 27 8.06 22.29 15.31
N ASP A 28 9.01 22.34 14.39
CA ASP A 28 9.43 23.55 13.69
C ASP A 28 8.27 24.32 13.02
N ARG A 29 7.23 23.61 12.58
CA ARG A 29 6.06 24.22 11.92
C ARG A 29 5.19 25.04 12.87
N THR A 30 5.34 24.83 14.18
CA THR A 30 4.51 25.46 15.21
C THR A 30 5.25 26.47 16.08
N LEU A 31 6.56 26.66 15.88
CA LEU A 31 7.39 27.57 16.70
C LEU A 31 6.90 29.02 16.76
N LYS A 32 6.11 29.47 15.77
CA LYS A 32 5.53 30.81 15.71
C LYS A 32 4.11 30.91 16.29
N ARG A 33 3.56 29.81 16.82
CA ARG A 33 2.23 29.76 17.42
C ARG A 33 2.32 30.00 18.93
N GLU A 34 1.19 30.39 19.53
CA GLU A 34 1.08 30.49 21.00
C GLU A 34 1.25 29.12 21.66
N GLU A 35 0.68 28.07 21.06
CA GLU A 35 0.88 26.67 21.44
C GLU A 35 1.86 25.98 20.49
N VAL A 36 3.08 25.77 20.97
CA VAL A 36 4.12 25.03 20.25
C VAL A 36 3.97 23.55 20.55
N GLU A 37 3.92 22.73 19.50
CA GLU A 37 3.89 21.28 19.61
C GLU A 37 5.31 20.74 19.85
N ALA A 38 5.42 19.74 20.73
CA ALA A 38 6.69 19.08 21.04
C ALA A 38 6.48 17.58 21.27
N SER A 39 7.56 16.81 21.18
CA SER A 39 7.53 15.40 21.58
C SER A 39 7.48 15.28 23.08
N CYS A 40 6.57 14.47 23.61
CA CYS A 40 6.46 14.35 25.07
C CYS A 40 7.61 13.51 25.64
N PRO A 41 8.44 14.05 26.56
CA PRO A 41 9.55 13.29 27.14
C PRO A 41 9.08 12.28 28.19
N PHE A 42 7.83 12.40 28.67
CA PHE A 42 7.30 11.58 29.76
C PHE A 42 6.61 10.30 29.28
N CYS A 43 5.91 10.34 28.15
CA CYS A 43 5.21 9.17 27.59
C CYS A 43 5.61 8.82 26.15
N GLY A 44 6.47 9.61 25.51
CA GLY A 44 6.88 9.44 24.12
C GLY A 44 5.74 9.73 23.13
N ASP A 45 6.08 9.78 21.84
CA ASP A 45 5.10 10.03 20.78
C ASP A 45 4.65 8.73 20.10
N ASN A 46 3.43 8.74 19.55
CA ASN A 46 2.86 7.59 18.81
C ASN A 46 3.32 7.51 17.35
N GLY A 47 4.55 7.96 17.08
CA GLY A 47 5.18 8.02 15.76
C GLY A 47 5.54 9.46 15.34
N PRO A 48 6.38 9.63 14.30
CA PRO A 48 6.85 10.94 13.86
C PRO A 48 5.69 11.88 13.49
N GLY A 49 5.74 13.13 13.97
CA GLY A 49 4.75 14.16 13.65
C GLY A 49 3.40 14.03 14.38
N LYS A 50 3.27 13.13 15.36
CA LYS A 50 2.07 12.97 16.19
C LYS A 50 2.28 13.52 17.61
N TYR A 51 2.55 14.82 17.67
CA TYR A 51 2.80 15.53 18.91
C TYR A 51 1.54 15.65 19.76
N HIS A 52 1.70 15.56 21.07
CA HIS A 52 0.61 15.69 22.04
C HIS A 52 1.05 16.41 23.33
N LEU A 53 2.30 16.92 23.36
CA LEU A 53 2.77 17.89 24.33
C LEU A 53 2.69 19.29 23.72
N PHE A 54 1.99 20.19 24.40
CA PHE A 54 1.82 21.58 23.99
C PHE A 54 2.55 22.49 24.98
N LEU A 55 3.36 23.41 24.46
CA LEU A 55 4.04 24.47 25.20
C LEU A 55 3.35 25.81 24.88
N ASN A 56 2.61 26.36 25.85
CA ASN A 56 2.01 27.68 25.72
C ASN A 56 3.07 28.75 26.05
N THR A 57 3.45 29.53 25.05
CA THR A 57 4.54 30.52 25.13
C THR A 57 4.12 31.82 25.82
N ALA A 58 2.82 32.14 25.85
CA ALA A 58 2.29 33.31 26.55
C ALA A 58 2.19 33.09 28.07
N LYS A 59 1.87 31.87 28.50
CA LYS A 59 1.69 31.49 29.91
C LYS A 59 2.89 30.75 30.50
N ASN A 60 3.89 30.43 29.67
CA ASN A 60 5.06 29.64 30.04
C ASN A 60 4.71 28.30 30.71
N MET A 61 3.69 27.63 30.18
CA MET A 61 3.17 26.36 30.68
C MET A 61 3.27 25.26 29.64
N PHE A 62 3.45 24.02 30.09
CA PHE A 62 3.30 22.83 29.26
C PHE A 62 2.12 21.97 29.73
N ARG A 63 1.51 21.26 28.79
CA ARG A 63 0.54 20.20 29.06
C ARG A 63 0.61 19.12 27.99
N CYS A 64 0.69 17.87 28.43
CA CYS A 64 0.49 16.72 27.58
C CYS A 64 -0.98 16.28 27.63
N VAL A 65 -1.61 16.09 26.47
CA VAL A 65 -3.01 15.59 26.41
C VAL A 65 -3.11 14.06 26.49
N LEU A 66 -1.97 13.35 26.45
CA LEU A 66 -1.93 11.89 26.50
C LEU A 66 -1.64 11.34 27.91
N CYS A 67 -0.57 11.82 28.56
CA CYS A 67 -0.22 11.40 29.93
C CYS A 67 -0.59 12.42 31.01
N GLU A 68 -1.25 13.51 30.63
CA GLU A 68 -1.76 14.57 31.52
C GLU A 68 -0.70 15.36 32.31
N GLU A 69 0.59 15.05 32.11
CA GLU A 69 1.70 15.80 32.67
C GLU A 69 1.63 17.28 32.28
N LYS A 70 1.77 18.15 33.28
CA LYS A 70 1.67 19.60 33.13
C LYS A 70 2.59 20.33 34.11
N GLY A 71 2.82 21.61 33.83
CA GLY A 71 3.63 22.48 34.67
C GLY A 71 4.10 23.74 33.93
N ASN A 72 5.10 24.41 34.49
CA ASN A 72 5.77 25.58 33.90
C ASN A 72 7.21 25.28 33.47
N SER A 73 7.92 26.29 32.96
CA SER A 73 9.30 26.21 32.48
C SER A 73 10.28 25.53 33.45
N VAL A 74 10.19 25.89 34.74
CA VAL A 74 11.05 25.33 35.79
C VAL A 74 10.74 23.86 36.01
N SER A 75 9.45 23.52 36.14
CA SER A 75 9.04 22.13 36.39
C SER A 75 9.27 21.21 35.18
N LEU A 76 9.26 21.74 33.95
CA LEU A 76 9.62 20.99 32.75
C LEU A 76 11.08 20.55 32.83
N TYR A 77 11.98 21.51 33.10
CA TYR A 77 13.41 21.24 33.24
C TYR A 77 13.70 20.30 34.42
N ALA A 78 13.10 20.56 35.58
CA ALA A 78 13.25 19.72 36.77
C ALA A 78 12.89 18.25 36.50
N LYS A 79 11.76 18.01 35.83
CA LYS A 79 11.28 16.66 35.51
C LYS A 79 12.13 15.97 34.43
N MET A 80 12.62 16.70 33.43
CA MET A 80 13.48 16.12 32.38
C MET A 80 14.88 15.77 32.89
N GLU A 81 15.42 16.57 33.81
CA GLU A 81 16.78 16.41 34.34
C GLU A 81 16.84 15.63 35.65
N GLY A 82 15.69 15.29 36.26
CA GLY A 82 15.63 14.58 37.53
C GLY A 82 16.16 15.41 38.73
N VAL A 83 15.99 16.74 38.68
CA VAL A 83 16.44 17.67 39.73
C VAL A 83 15.27 18.35 40.43
N SER A 84 15.52 18.97 41.59
CA SER A 84 14.48 19.74 42.28
C SER A 84 14.13 21.04 41.55
N ASN A 85 12.90 21.55 41.72
CA ASN A 85 12.48 22.84 41.13
C ASN A 85 13.39 24.01 41.54
N ARG A 86 13.93 23.99 42.77
CA ARG A 86 14.88 25.02 43.25
C ARG A 86 16.20 24.98 42.49
N GLN A 87 16.72 23.79 42.22
CA GLN A 87 17.93 23.60 41.40
C GLN A 87 17.67 23.98 39.94
N ALA A 88 16.55 23.52 39.37
CA ALA A 88 16.15 23.87 38.01
C ALA A 88 16.01 25.38 37.83
N PHE A 89 15.38 26.09 38.78
CA PHE A 89 15.28 27.55 38.74
C PHE A 89 16.65 28.21 38.75
N ARG A 90 17.55 27.80 39.65
CA ARG A 90 18.92 28.35 39.69
C ARG A 90 19.66 28.17 38.36
N ILE A 91 19.61 26.96 37.79
CA ILE A 91 20.28 26.63 36.52
C ILE A 91 19.69 27.43 35.34
N LEU A 92 18.36 27.60 35.31
CA LEU A 92 17.68 28.36 34.26
C LEU A 92 17.87 29.87 34.41
N SER A 93 18.05 30.36 35.64
CA SER A 93 18.31 31.77 35.94
C SER A 93 19.75 32.20 35.67
N GLU A 94 20.70 31.26 35.64
CA GLU A 94 22.09 31.51 35.23
C GLU A 94 22.18 31.66 33.70
N ASP A 95 22.99 32.62 33.22
CA ASP A 95 23.14 32.96 31.79
C ASP A 95 24.02 31.94 31.02
N GLY A 96 23.74 30.65 31.24
CA GLY A 96 24.40 29.53 30.59
C GLY A 96 23.73 29.17 29.26
N ARG A 97 24.41 29.44 28.14
CA ARG A 97 23.98 29.08 26.78
C ARG A 97 24.29 27.63 26.40
N ILE A 98 24.14 26.68 27.33
CA ILE A 98 24.37 25.26 27.06
C ILE A 98 23.06 24.65 26.57
N TYR A 99 22.98 24.39 25.27
CA TYR A 99 21.86 23.70 24.63
C TYR A 99 22.23 22.24 24.37
N ARG A 100 21.36 21.33 24.77
CA ARG A 100 21.50 19.91 24.42
C ARG A 100 21.00 19.67 23.00
N PHE A 101 21.65 18.75 22.30
CA PHE A 101 21.13 18.27 21.02
C PHE A 101 19.75 17.63 21.22
N PRO A 102 18.75 17.97 20.38
CA PRO A 102 17.42 17.38 20.50
C PRO A 102 17.48 15.85 20.42
N GLY A 103 17.06 15.17 21.48
CA GLY A 103 16.97 13.71 21.54
C GLY A 103 15.53 13.28 21.35
N GLN A 104 15.24 12.40 20.39
CA GLN A 104 13.91 11.79 20.31
C GLN A 104 13.61 11.05 21.61
N PRO A 105 12.48 11.32 22.29
CA PRO A 105 12.12 10.55 23.46
C PRO A 105 11.93 9.09 23.06
N LEU A 106 12.61 8.19 23.79
CA LEU A 106 12.48 6.75 23.61
C LEU A 106 10.99 6.40 23.68
N SER A 107 10.45 5.83 22.59
CA SER A 107 9.09 5.31 22.60
C SER A 107 9.00 4.27 23.72
N LYS A 108 8.11 4.47 24.70
CA LYS A 108 7.84 3.48 25.76
C LYS A 108 7.15 2.22 25.22
N LYS A 109 6.85 2.13 23.92
CA LYS A 109 6.29 0.91 23.35
C LYS A 109 7.36 -0.18 23.39
N PRO A 110 7.04 -1.37 23.94
CA PRO A 110 7.90 -2.54 23.80
C PRO A 110 8.28 -2.71 22.33
N ALA A 111 9.53 -3.11 22.08
CA ALA A 111 9.97 -3.42 20.73
C ALA A 111 8.97 -4.41 20.10
N GLU A 112 8.53 -4.10 18.88
CA GLU A 112 7.57 -4.93 18.17
C GLU A 112 8.22 -6.31 17.93
N ARG A 113 7.55 -7.38 18.35
CA ARG A 113 8.06 -8.75 18.19
C ARG A 113 8.17 -9.09 16.71
N GLU A 114 9.32 -9.62 16.31
CA GLU A 114 9.52 -10.16 14.96
C GLU A 114 8.90 -11.57 14.84
N PRO A 115 8.42 -11.95 13.64
CA PRO A 115 7.91 -13.30 13.40
C PRO A 115 8.91 -14.39 13.76
N SER A 116 8.41 -15.52 14.25
CA SER A 116 9.20 -16.74 14.45
C SER A 116 9.82 -17.28 13.16
N SER A 117 10.69 -18.29 13.29
CA SER A 117 11.37 -18.91 12.15
C SER A 117 10.36 -19.40 11.10
N LEU A 118 10.82 -19.53 9.85
CA LEU A 118 9.97 -19.99 8.77
C LEU A 118 9.39 -21.39 9.03
N ALA A 119 10.20 -22.32 9.54
CA ALA A 119 9.75 -23.67 9.87
C ALA A 119 8.59 -23.64 10.89
N VAL A 120 8.74 -22.92 12.01
CA VAL A 120 7.68 -22.82 13.02
C VAL A 120 6.39 -22.23 12.45
N ARG A 121 6.52 -21.17 11.62
CA ARG A 121 5.36 -20.58 10.94
C ARG A 121 4.70 -21.56 10.00
N HIS A 122 5.48 -22.27 9.18
CA HIS A 122 4.96 -23.24 8.24
C HIS A 122 4.19 -24.34 8.94
N ASP A 123 4.80 -25.01 9.92
CA ASP A 123 4.19 -26.15 10.60
C ASP A 123 2.89 -25.73 11.29
N THR A 124 2.91 -24.59 11.99
CA THR A 124 1.71 -24.06 12.67
C THR A 124 0.59 -23.72 11.67
N TYR A 125 0.91 -23.06 10.55
CA TYR A 125 -0.09 -22.70 9.54
C TYR A 125 -0.58 -23.91 8.76
N TYR A 126 0.29 -24.87 8.47
CA TYR A 126 -0.07 -26.10 7.78
C TYR A 126 -1.12 -26.88 8.58
N ASP A 127 -0.86 -27.14 9.86
CA ASP A 127 -1.81 -27.82 10.75
C ASP A 127 -3.08 -27.02 10.96
N MET A 128 -2.98 -25.68 11.07
CA MET A 128 -4.16 -24.81 11.10
C MET A 128 -5.04 -25.00 9.86
N LEU A 129 -4.46 -25.04 8.66
CA LEU A 129 -5.20 -25.19 7.42
C LEU A 129 -5.77 -26.61 7.25
N MET A 130 -5.12 -27.63 7.80
CA MET A 130 -5.64 -29.00 7.83
C MET A 130 -6.91 -29.15 8.68
N HIS A 131 -7.07 -28.31 9.70
CA HIS A 131 -8.26 -28.30 10.56
C HIS A 131 -9.40 -27.39 10.07
N LEU A 132 -9.18 -26.64 8.99
CA LEU A 132 -10.19 -25.76 8.41
C LEU A 132 -10.79 -26.38 7.17
N GLU A 133 -12.01 -25.96 6.85
CA GLU A 133 -12.70 -26.31 5.61
C GLU A 133 -12.76 -25.10 4.67
N LEU A 134 -12.88 -25.37 3.38
CA LEU A 134 -13.17 -24.34 2.38
C LEU A 134 -14.69 -24.25 2.20
N SER A 135 -15.25 -23.05 2.40
CA SER A 135 -16.69 -22.85 2.26
C SER A 135 -17.14 -23.04 0.80
N PRO A 136 -18.37 -23.52 0.54
CA PRO A 136 -18.88 -23.71 -0.82
C PRO A 136 -18.82 -22.44 -1.67
N LYS A 137 -19.10 -21.28 -1.06
CA LYS A 137 -18.99 -19.98 -1.72
C LYS A 137 -17.56 -19.69 -2.19
N HIS A 138 -16.57 -19.88 -1.31
CA HIS A 138 -15.17 -19.65 -1.69
C HIS A 138 -14.68 -20.67 -2.72
N LYS A 139 -15.10 -21.94 -2.62
CA LYS A 139 -14.81 -22.95 -3.64
C LYS A 139 -15.35 -22.52 -5.01
N ALA A 140 -16.62 -22.09 -5.08
CA ALA A 140 -17.23 -21.60 -6.31
C ALA A 140 -16.49 -20.37 -6.89
N ASP A 141 -16.10 -19.41 -6.04
CA ASP A 141 -15.34 -18.23 -6.45
C ASP A 141 -13.95 -18.58 -7.01
N LEU A 142 -13.28 -19.60 -6.46
CA LEU A 142 -11.99 -20.09 -6.94
C LEU A 142 -12.11 -20.86 -8.26
N LEU A 143 -13.13 -21.69 -8.40
CA LEU A 143 -13.44 -22.40 -9.65
C LEU A 143 -13.79 -21.40 -10.78
N ALA A 144 -14.57 -20.36 -10.47
CA ALA A 144 -14.92 -19.31 -11.43
C ALA A 144 -13.70 -18.52 -11.93
N ARG A 145 -12.60 -18.51 -11.17
CA ARG A 145 -11.30 -17.94 -11.58
C ARG A 145 -10.48 -18.84 -12.50
N GLY A 146 -10.94 -20.07 -12.75
CA GLY A 146 -10.27 -21.03 -13.62
C GLY A 146 -9.35 -22.02 -12.92
N LEU A 147 -9.31 -22.06 -11.58
CA LEU A 147 -8.57 -23.10 -10.86
C LEU A 147 -9.32 -24.44 -10.93
N SER A 148 -8.59 -25.55 -10.97
CA SER A 148 -9.15 -26.89 -10.79
C SER A 148 -9.34 -27.23 -9.31
N GLU A 149 -10.16 -28.24 -9.01
CA GLU A 149 -10.31 -28.73 -7.63
C GLU A 149 -8.99 -29.22 -7.04
N ASP A 150 -8.19 -29.95 -7.83
CA ASP A 150 -6.88 -30.43 -7.41
C ASP A 150 -5.95 -29.27 -7.07
N ARG A 151 -5.92 -28.21 -7.89
CA ARG A 151 -5.11 -27.02 -7.62
C ARG A 151 -5.59 -26.27 -6.38
N ILE A 152 -6.90 -26.18 -6.17
CA ILE A 152 -7.49 -25.54 -4.98
C ILE A 152 -7.03 -26.27 -3.72
N GLU A 153 -7.04 -27.61 -3.73
CA GLU A 153 -6.61 -28.41 -2.59
C GLU A 153 -5.10 -28.36 -2.38
N GLN A 154 -4.30 -28.47 -3.45
CA GLN A 154 -2.83 -28.29 -3.40
C GLN A 154 -2.43 -26.93 -2.82
N ASN A 155 -3.16 -25.87 -3.18
CA ASN A 155 -2.89 -24.53 -2.67
C ASN A 155 -3.35 -24.33 -1.22
N MET A 156 -4.11 -25.27 -0.64
CA MET A 156 -4.64 -25.27 0.73
C MET A 156 -5.46 -24.02 1.05
N TYR A 157 -6.30 -23.57 0.12
CA TYR A 157 -7.25 -22.50 0.43
C TYR A 157 -8.28 -22.99 1.46
N ARG A 158 -8.54 -22.16 2.48
CA ARG A 158 -9.49 -22.46 3.58
C ARG A 158 -10.28 -21.23 3.97
N THR A 159 -11.41 -21.41 4.66
CA THR A 159 -12.22 -20.30 5.18
C THR A 159 -11.89 -20.06 6.65
N LEU A 160 -11.50 -18.83 7.00
CA LEU A 160 -11.34 -18.44 8.40
C LEU A 160 -12.73 -18.30 9.07
N PRO A 161 -12.99 -18.97 10.20
CA PRO A 161 -14.30 -18.92 10.84
C PRO A 161 -14.68 -17.51 11.31
N GLN A 162 -15.93 -17.11 11.05
CA GLN A 162 -16.50 -15.87 11.59
C GLN A 162 -16.57 -15.90 13.11
N SER A 163 -16.97 -17.05 13.66
CA SER A 163 -17.13 -17.25 15.09
C SER A 163 -15.79 -17.14 15.80
N ARG A 164 -15.73 -16.24 16.77
CA ARG A 164 -14.58 -16.11 17.67
C ARG A 164 -14.40 -17.36 18.54
N SER A 165 -15.48 -18.01 18.98
CA SER A 165 -15.36 -19.23 19.79
C SER A 165 -14.72 -20.37 19.00
N ALA A 166 -15.04 -20.49 17.71
CA ALA A 166 -14.41 -21.46 16.82
C ALA A 166 -12.91 -21.17 16.61
N ARG A 167 -12.56 -19.89 16.40
CA ARG A 167 -11.16 -19.46 16.30
C ARG A 167 -10.36 -19.70 17.58
N ARG A 168 -10.95 -19.41 18.74
CA ARG A 168 -10.36 -19.69 20.05
C ARG A 168 -10.17 -21.19 20.29
N PHE A 169 -11.16 -22.01 19.91
CA PHE A 169 -11.05 -23.47 20.00
C PHE A 169 -9.91 -24.01 19.14
N LEU A 170 -9.82 -23.57 17.88
CA LEU A 170 -8.73 -23.94 16.99
C LEU A 170 -7.36 -23.51 17.54
N ALA A 171 -7.26 -22.29 18.08
CA ALA A 171 -6.04 -21.80 18.70
C ALA A 171 -5.62 -22.64 19.92
N GLY A 172 -6.59 -23.04 20.75
CA GLY A 172 -6.35 -23.93 21.89
C GLY A 172 -5.82 -25.29 21.44
N LEU A 173 -6.49 -25.91 20.45
CA LEU A 173 -6.06 -27.19 19.86
C LEU A 173 -4.62 -27.11 19.33
N LEU A 174 -4.29 -26.06 18.57
CA LEU A 174 -2.96 -25.89 18.00
C LEU A 174 -1.90 -25.64 19.09
N SER A 175 -2.26 -25.02 20.21
CA SER A 175 -1.32 -24.72 21.30
C SER A 175 -0.82 -25.95 22.05
N ASP A 176 -1.49 -27.10 21.90
CA ASP A 176 -1.05 -28.37 22.47
C ASP A 176 0.14 -28.97 21.70
N PHE A 177 0.32 -28.58 20.44
CA PHE A 177 1.35 -29.13 19.53
C PHE A 177 2.39 -28.10 19.10
N HIS A 178 2.03 -26.82 19.10
CA HIS A 178 2.86 -25.72 18.58
C HIS A 178 3.06 -24.62 19.60
N ASN A 179 4.26 -24.02 19.59
CA ASN A 179 4.47 -22.75 20.26
C ASN A 179 3.90 -21.61 19.39
N LEU A 180 2.71 -21.15 19.73
CA LEU A 180 2.01 -20.08 19.01
C LEU A 180 2.62 -18.70 19.24
N GLU A 181 3.48 -18.54 20.25
CA GLU A 181 4.15 -17.29 20.53
C GLU A 181 5.15 -16.94 19.42
N GLY A 182 5.00 -15.76 18.81
CA GLY A 182 5.81 -15.37 17.65
C GLY A 182 5.19 -15.71 16.29
N VAL A 183 4.09 -16.46 16.25
CA VAL A 183 3.38 -16.78 14.99
C VAL A 183 2.33 -15.69 14.70
N PRO A 184 2.44 -14.95 13.58
CA PRO A 184 1.47 -13.89 13.27
C PRO A 184 0.04 -14.41 13.17
N GLY A 185 -0.90 -13.71 13.82
CA GLY A 185 -2.30 -14.11 13.86
C GLY A 185 -2.73 -14.71 15.18
N PHE A 186 -1.83 -15.34 15.92
CA PHE A 186 -2.12 -15.90 17.23
C PHE A 186 -1.84 -14.89 18.34
N TYR A 187 -2.69 -14.85 19.36
CA TYR A 187 -2.55 -13.96 20.51
C TYR A 187 -3.24 -14.52 21.73
N VAL A 188 -2.95 -13.97 22.90
CA VAL A 188 -3.60 -14.35 24.16
C VAL A 188 -4.74 -13.39 24.48
N HIS A 189 -5.91 -13.94 24.78
CA HIS A 189 -7.05 -13.20 25.29
C HIS A 189 -7.66 -13.91 26.50
N GLN A 190 -7.78 -13.20 27.62
CA GLN A 190 -8.31 -13.76 28.87
C GLN A 190 -7.60 -15.08 29.28
N GLY A 191 -6.27 -15.11 29.12
CA GLY A 191 -5.44 -16.25 29.48
C GLY A 191 -5.46 -17.43 28.49
N CYS A 192 -6.23 -17.35 27.40
CA CYS A 192 -6.31 -18.42 26.39
C CYS A 192 -5.78 -17.93 25.04
N TRP A 193 -5.21 -18.84 24.24
CA TRP A 193 -4.86 -18.56 22.84
C TRP A 193 -6.10 -18.31 21.99
N ASP A 194 -6.01 -17.37 21.04
CA ASP A 194 -7.06 -16.97 20.11
C ASP A 194 -6.42 -16.59 18.76
N ILE A 195 -7.22 -16.61 17.68
CA ILE A 195 -6.79 -16.26 16.32
C ILE A 195 -7.43 -14.93 15.90
N ALA A 196 -6.60 -13.96 15.55
CA ALA A 196 -7.00 -12.65 15.07
C ALA A 196 -7.64 -12.70 13.67
N GLY A 197 -8.31 -11.62 13.27
CA GLY A 197 -8.88 -11.48 11.92
C GLY A 197 -10.42 -11.51 11.89
N HIS A 198 -10.95 -11.52 10.68
CA HIS A 198 -12.38 -11.58 10.38
C HIS A 198 -12.64 -12.71 9.37
N ALA A 199 -13.90 -13.11 9.22
CA ALA A 199 -14.29 -14.11 8.23
C ALA A 199 -13.77 -13.76 6.83
N GLY A 200 -13.27 -14.78 6.13
CA GLY A 200 -12.71 -14.61 4.80
C GLY A 200 -11.95 -15.82 4.31
N LEU A 201 -11.58 -15.78 3.04
CA LEU A 201 -10.73 -16.77 2.40
C LEU A 201 -9.27 -16.59 2.83
N LEU A 202 -8.67 -17.64 3.39
CA LEU A 202 -7.24 -17.73 3.69
C LEU A 202 -6.46 -18.13 2.44
N ILE A 203 -5.45 -17.32 2.12
CA ILE A 203 -4.53 -17.49 1.00
C ILE A 203 -3.14 -17.69 1.59
N PRO A 204 -2.58 -18.92 1.51
CA PRO A 204 -1.22 -19.21 1.95
C PRO A 204 -0.17 -18.56 1.07
N TYR A 205 0.69 -17.73 1.67
CA TYR A 205 1.87 -17.15 1.01
C TYR A 205 3.07 -18.08 1.25
N ARG A 206 3.77 -18.47 0.19
CA ARG A 206 4.81 -19.52 0.20
C ARG A 206 6.15 -18.98 -0.28
N ASP A 207 7.24 -19.50 0.23
CA ASP A 207 8.57 -19.29 -0.36
C ASP A 207 8.79 -20.20 -1.58
N LYS A 208 10.01 -20.16 -2.13
CA LYS A 208 10.35 -20.97 -3.31
C LYS A 208 10.41 -22.46 -3.00
N GLU A 209 10.66 -22.84 -1.75
CA GLU A 209 10.62 -24.23 -1.27
C GLU A 209 9.20 -24.72 -0.97
N GLY A 210 8.19 -23.84 -1.01
CA GLY A 210 6.79 -24.16 -0.73
C GLY A 210 6.38 -24.01 0.73
N TYR A 211 7.27 -23.57 1.61
CA TYR A 211 6.99 -23.30 3.02
C TYR A 211 6.07 -22.10 3.19
N ILE A 212 5.03 -22.26 4.02
CA ILE A 212 4.04 -21.22 4.29
C ILE A 212 4.66 -20.15 5.21
N GLN A 213 4.89 -18.97 4.67
CA GLN A 213 5.45 -17.83 5.39
C GLN A 213 4.37 -17.03 6.13
N GLY A 214 3.16 -16.97 5.58
CA GLY A 214 2.09 -16.16 6.14
C GLY A 214 0.76 -16.45 5.48
N LEU A 215 -0.30 -15.94 6.10
CA LEU A 215 -1.66 -16.09 5.59
C LEU A 215 -2.23 -14.71 5.30
N GLN A 216 -2.75 -14.53 4.09
CA GLN A 216 -3.54 -13.37 3.74
C GLN A 216 -5.02 -13.74 3.77
N ILE A 217 -5.85 -12.89 4.38
CA ILE A 217 -7.30 -13.03 4.46
C ILE A 217 -7.92 -12.11 3.41
N ARG A 218 -8.67 -12.68 2.47
CA ARG A 218 -9.61 -11.93 1.63
C ARG A 218 -10.95 -11.89 2.34
N LEU A 219 -11.37 -10.71 2.79
CA LEU A 219 -12.56 -10.51 3.61
C LEU A 219 -13.85 -10.78 2.83
N ASP A 220 -14.84 -11.37 3.50
CA ASP A 220 -16.18 -11.61 2.92
C ASP A 220 -16.97 -10.32 2.70
N GLU A 221 -16.83 -9.36 3.63
CA GLU A 221 -17.55 -8.09 3.60
C GLU A 221 -16.82 -7.05 2.74
N GLU A 222 -17.34 -6.81 1.53
CA GLU A 222 -16.80 -5.83 0.57
C GLU A 222 -17.21 -4.37 0.85
N THR A 223 -17.70 -4.05 2.06
CA THR A 223 -18.18 -2.70 2.41
C THR A 223 -17.12 -1.60 2.27
N LYS A 224 -15.84 -1.98 2.16
CA LYS A 224 -14.70 -1.12 1.84
C LYS A 224 -13.82 -1.80 0.79
N PRO A 225 -14.06 -1.58 -0.52
CA PRO A 225 -13.33 -2.25 -1.58
C PRO A 225 -11.81 -1.96 -1.54
N ASP A 226 -11.39 -0.85 -0.93
CA ASP A 226 -10.00 -0.46 -0.69
C ASP A 226 -9.28 -1.28 0.41
N ARG A 227 -10.00 -2.13 1.17
CA ARG A 227 -9.43 -2.96 2.26
C ARG A 227 -9.86 -4.42 2.19
N LYS A 228 -10.03 -4.93 0.96
CA LYS A 228 -10.45 -6.30 0.67
C LYS A 228 -9.51 -7.39 1.21
N TYR A 229 -8.21 -7.10 1.28
CA TYR A 229 -7.21 -8.05 1.78
C TYR A 229 -6.53 -7.55 3.06
N ARG A 230 -6.27 -8.48 3.98
CA ARG A 230 -5.51 -8.22 5.21
C ARG A 230 -4.59 -9.38 5.52
N TRP A 231 -3.40 -9.08 6.01
CA TRP A 231 -2.56 -10.11 6.61
C TRP A 231 -3.20 -10.64 7.90
N LEU A 232 -3.16 -11.95 8.09
CA LEU A 232 -3.42 -12.57 9.38
C LEU A 232 -2.29 -12.13 10.32
N SER A 233 -2.64 -11.25 11.26
CA SER A 233 -1.68 -10.53 12.09
C SER A 233 -2.32 -10.23 13.43
N SER A 234 -1.56 -10.44 14.50
CA SER A 234 -1.95 -10.13 15.88
C SER A 234 -1.16 -8.93 16.43
N ARG A 235 -0.70 -8.05 15.52
CA ARG A 235 0.01 -6.81 15.87
C ARG A 235 -0.74 -6.05 16.97
N SER A 236 0.01 -5.63 17.99
CA SER A 236 -0.50 -4.86 19.15
C SER A 236 -1.44 -5.61 20.09
N MET A 237 -1.61 -6.93 19.93
CA MET A 237 -2.37 -7.78 20.85
C MET A 237 -1.42 -8.42 21.89
N ALA A 238 -1.96 -8.86 23.03
CA ALA A 238 -1.17 -9.51 24.08
C ALA A 238 -0.53 -10.79 23.54
N HIS A 239 0.80 -10.92 23.71
CA HIS A 239 1.64 -11.96 23.10
C HIS A 239 1.55 -12.06 21.56
N GLY A 240 0.89 -11.09 20.92
CA GLY A 240 0.67 -11.08 19.49
C GLY A 240 1.91 -10.68 18.70
N THR A 241 1.93 -11.07 17.43
CA THR A 241 3.04 -10.86 16.52
C THR A 241 2.57 -10.25 15.21
N ARG A 242 3.34 -9.31 14.68
CA ARG A 242 3.03 -8.66 13.40
C ARG A 242 3.28 -9.62 12.24
N SER A 243 2.47 -9.54 11.18
CA SER A 243 2.85 -10.13 9.88
C SER A 243 3.72 -9.16 9.09
N ARG A 244 4.67 -9.71 8.33
CA ARG A 244 5.39 -8.99 7.27
C ARG A 244 4.60 -9.04 5.96
N SER A 245 5.07 -8.31 4.95
CA SER A 245 4.52 -8.36 3.59
C SER A 245 5.38 -9.28 2.73
N TYR A 246 5.14 -10.59 2.84
CA TYR A 246 5.92 -11.62 2.15
C TYR A 246 5.71 -11.59 0.64
N ILE A 247 6.74 -11.98 -0.12
CA ILE A 247 6.62 -12.35 -1.53
C ILE A 247 6.15 -13.79 -1.59
N HIS A 248 5.03 -14.04 -2.27
CA HIS A 248 4.57 -15.41 -2.52
C HIS A 248 5.14 -15.92 -3.84
N VAL A 249 5.71 -17.12 -3.80
CA VAL A 249 6.25 -17.84 -4.95
C VAL A 249 5.31 -18.97 -5.32
N THR A 250 5.00 -19.08 -6.61
CA THR A 250 4.15 -20.16 -7.16
C THR A 250 4.58 -20.50 -8.59
N GLY A 251 4.32 -21.73 -9.03
CA GLY A 251 4.78 -22.27 -10.31
C GLY A 251 6.19 -22.89 -10.28
N ASN A 252 6.78 -23.05 -11.45
CA ASN A 252 8.03 -23.78 -11.66
C ASN A 252 9.27 -22.96 -11.29
N ILE A 253 9.84 -23.23 -10.12
CA ILE A 253 11.06 -22.54 -9.61
C ILE A 253 12.33 -22.79 -10.44
N HIS A 254 12.30 -23.73 -11.38
CA HIS A 254 13.40 -24.00 -12.32
C HIS A 254 13.25 -23.24 -13.64
N ALA A 255 12.22 -22.40 -13.78
CA ALA A 255 12.03 -21.57 -14.96
C ALA A 255 13.09 -20.48 -15.08
N LYS A 256 13.43 -20.12 -16.33
CA LYS A 256 14.33 -19.00 -16.64
C LYS A 256 13.66 -17.63 -16.56
N THR A 257 12.34 -17.62 -16.64
CA THR A 257 11.51 -16.43 -16.63
C THR A 257 10.64 -16.41 -15.39
N ALA A 258 10.70 -15.31 -14.63
CA ALA A 258 9.80 -15.06 -13.51
C ALA A 258 8.86 -13.88 -13.80
N TYR A 259 7.58 -14.06 -13.51
CA TYR A 259 6.56 -13.03 -13.65
C TYR A 259 6.32 -12.32 -12.32
N LEU A 260 6.28 -10.99 -12.33
CA LEU A 260 5.98 -10.18 -11.15
C LEU A 260 4.54 -9.68 -11.21
N THR A 261 3.72 -9.99 -10.20
CA THR A 261 2.31 -9.53 -10.16
C THR A 261 1.84 -9.14 -8.75
N GLU A 262 0.67 -8.49 -8.67
CA GLU A 262 0.05 -8.09 -7.41
C GLU A 262 -1.06 -9.05 -6.97
N GLY A 263 -0.87 -9.64 -5.79
CA GLY A 263 -1.79 -10.54 -5.11
C GLY A 263 -1.40 -12.02 -5.28
N GLY A 264 -1.31 -12.75 -4.17
CA GLY A 264 -0.96 -14.18 -4.19
C GLY A 264 -1.98 -15.03 -4.97
N LEU A 265 -3.27 -14.85 -4.67
CA LEU A 265 -4.35 -15.55 -5.40
C LEU A 265 -4.32 -15.27 -6.91
N LYS A 266 -3.94 -14.06 -7.32
CA LYS A 266 -3.82 -13.70 -8.74
C LYS A 266 -2.68 -14.46 -9.38
N GLY A 267 -1.53 -14.50 -8.72
CA GLY A 267 -0.37 -15.26 -9.18
C GLY A 267 -0.64 -16.76 -9.25
N ASP A 268 -1.32 -17.33 -8.26
CA ASP A 268 -1.72 -18.74 -8.28
C ASP A 268 -2.58 -19.08 -9.50
N VAL A 269 -3.59 -18.25 -9.79
CA VAL A 269 -4.45 -18.41 -10.96
C VAL A 269 -3.66 -18.25 -12.26
N ALA A 270 -2.86 -17.19 -12.38
CA ALA A 270 -2.09 -16.92 -13.58
C ALA A 270 -1.03 -17.99 -13.85
N SER A 271 -0.35 -18.47 -12.80
CA SER A 271 0.62 -19.57 -12.88
C SER A 271 -0.05 -20.85 -13.38
N PHE A 272 -1.20 -21.21 -12.79
CA PHE A 272 -1.94 -22.41 -13.22
C PHE A 272 -2.45 -22.31 -14.67
N LEU A 273 -2.93 -21.13 -15.08
CA LEU A 273 -3.45 -20.92 -16.44
C LEU A 273 -2.35 -20.79 -17.51
N ASP A 274 -1.09 -20.67 -17.10
CA ASP A 274 0.07 -20.54 -17.99
C ASP A 274 1.09 -21.65 -17.72
N ASP A 275 0.60 -22.89 -17.59
CA ASP A 275 1.39 -24.12 -17.49
C ASP A 275 2.43 -24.10 -16.35
N ASP A 276 1.98 -23.69 -15.15
CA ASP A 276 2.83 -23.52 -13.97
C ASP A 276 4.00 -22.54 -14.19
N ALA A 277 3.78 -21.47 -14.96
CA ALA A 277 4.72 -20.37 -15.07
C ALA A 277 5.11 -19.82 -13.68
N LEU A 278 6.38 -19.44 -13.50
CA LEU A 278 6.89 -18.94 -12.22
C LEU A 278 6.38 -17.52 -11.95
N PHE A 279 5.64 -17.35 -10.86
CA PHE A 279 5.15 -16.05 -10.38
C PHE A 279 5.73 -15.68 -9.02
N LEU A 280 6.17 -14.43 -8.91
CA LEU A 280 6.52 -13.76 -7.66
C LEU A 280 5.49 -12.67 -7.37
N CYS A 281 4.78 -12.82 -6.26
CA CYS A 281 3.53 -12.12 -6.00
C CYS A 281 3.65 -11.18 -4.81
N PHE A 282 3.44 -9.88 -5.05
CA PHE A 282 3.41 -8.87 -4.00
C PHE A 282 2.08 -8.88 -3.26
N ALA A 283 2.07 -8.64 -1.95
CA ALA A 283 0.81 -8.32 -1.24
C ALA A 283 0.27 -6.91 -1.52
N GLY A 284 1.04 -6.10 -2.24
CA GLY A 284 0.67 -4.82 -2.81
C GLY A 284 1.85 -4.28 -3.61
N VAL A 285 1.62 -3.48 -4.66
CA VAL A 285 2.71 -3.05 -5.57
C VAL A 285 3.92 -2.38 -4.91
N THR A 286 3.78 -1.84 -3.69
CA THR A 286 4.88 -1.24 -2.92
C THR A 286 5.63 -2.20 -2.00
N ALA A 287 5.13 -3.42 -1.81
CA ALA A 287 5.69 -4.43 -0.90
C ALA A 287 6.82 -5.23 -1.57
N ILE A 288 7.89 -4.54 -1.95
CA ILE A 288 8.99 -5.11 -2.75
C ILE A 288 10.28 -5.33 -1.95
N ALA A 289 10.22 -5.22 -0.62
CA ALA A 289 11.41 -5.24 0.25
C ALA A 289 12.25 -6.52 0.05
N ASP A 290 11.58 -7.68 0.02
CA ASP A 290 12.24 -8.98 -0.08
C ASP A 290 12.41 -9.46 -1.54
N LEU A 291 12.02 -8.64 -2.53
CA LEU A 291 12.04 -9.03 -3.95
C LEU A 291 13.45 -9.34 -4.44
N LYS A 292 14.42 -8.48 -4.08
CA LYS A 292 15.81 -8.65 -4.52
C LYS A 292 16.39 -9.96 -4.01
N ASP A 293 16.23 -10.22 -2.71
CA ASP A 293 16.76 -11.42 -2.07
C ASP A 293 16.07 -12.68 -2.60
N THR A 294 14.75 -12.60 -2.83
CA THR A 294 13.98 -13.68 -3.47
C THR A 294 14.54 -14.00 -4.86
N LEU A 295 14.72 -12.99 -5.73
CA LEU A 295 15.27 -13.17 -7.08
C LEU A 295 16.69 -13.71 -7.07
N LEU A 296 17.57 -13.19 -6.20
CA LEU A 296 18.96 -13.66 -6.08
C LEU A 296 19.05 -15.09 -5.57
N SER A 297 18.04 -15.56 -4.83
CA SER A 297 17.97 -16.94 -4.36
C SER A 297 17.54 -17.94 -5.45
N MET A 298 17.09 -17.46 -6.61
CA MET A 298 16.66 -18.30 -7.73
C MET A 298 17.82 -18.54 -8.69
N GLU A 299 18.20 -19.80 -8.88
CA GLU A 299 19.39 -20.17 -9.64
C GLU A 299 19.26 -19.93 -11.15
N TYR A 300 18.06 -20.13 -11.72
CA TYR A 300 17.86 -20.24 -13.17
C TYR A 300 17.38 -18.95 -13.85
N ILE A 301 17.06 -17.91 -13.09
CA ILE A 301 16.40 -16.71 -13.64
C ILE A 301 17.38 -15.85 -14.45
N ASP A 302 17.05 -15.62 -15.73
CA ASP A 302 17.71 -14.64 -16.59
C ASP A 302 16.76 -13.57 -17.15
N GLU A 303 15.45 -13.76 -16.98
CA GLU A 303 14.43 -12.81 -17.39
C GLU A 303 13.36 -12.61 -16.31
N VAL A 304 12.97 -11.36 -16.10
CA VAL A 304 11.85 -10.97 -15.27
C VAL A 304 10.83 -10.21 -16.11
N VAL A 305 9.58 -10.64 -16.02
CA VAL A 305 8.45 -10.07 -16.75
C VAL A 305 7.52 -9.40 -15.77
N VAL A 306 7.37 -8.08 -15.87
CA VAL A 306 6.50 -7.33 -14.96
C VAL A 306 5.07 -7.32 -15.50
N ALA A 307 4.18 -8.03 -14.82
CA ALA A 307 2.77 -8.24 -15.16
C ALA A 307 1.85 -7.66 -14.06
N LEU A 308 2.00 -6.36 -13.80
CA LEU A 308 1.12 -5.60 -12.89
C LEU A 308 -0.20 -5.25 -13.57
N ASP A 309 -1.25 -5.03 -12.77
CA ASP A 309 -2.56 -4.62 -13.25
C ASP A 309 -2.48 -3.43 -14.22
N MET A 310 -3.37 -3.44 -15.22
CA MET A 310 -3.33 -2.45 -16.30
C MET A 310 -3.78 -1.05 -15.85
N ASP A 311 -4.27 -0.90 -14.61
CA ASP A 311 -4.61 0.41 -14.02
C ASP A 311 -3.40 1.33 -13.82
N LYS A 312 -2.18 0.86 -14.11
CA LYS A 312 -0.91 1.62 -14.08
C LYS A 312 -0.92 2.95 -14.83
N LEU A 313 -1.74 3.09 -15.87
CA LEU A 313 -1.90 4.36 -16.61
C LEU A 313 -2.66 5.41 -15.80
N MET A 314 -3.57 4.97 -14.93
CA MET A 314 -4.49 5.84 -14.19
C MET A 314 -4.03 6.06 -12.74
N ASN A 315 -3.20 5.16 -12.22
CA ASN A 315 -2.78 5.14 -10.84
C ASN A 315 -1.29 5.51 -10.69
N TRP A 316 -1.03 6.76 -10.28
CA TRP A 316 0.34 7.26 -10.07
C TRP A 316 1.14 6.43 -9.05
N ARG A 317 0.47 5.76 -8.09
CA ARG A 317 1.14 4.90 -7.11
C ARG A 317 1.67 3.63 -7.78
N VAL A 318 0.88 3.03 -8.67
CA VAL A 318 1.28 1.86 -9.45
C VAL A 318 2.41 2.23 -10.40
N ARG A 319 2.35 3.40 -11.04
CA ARG A 319 3.45 3.91 -11.86
C ARG A 319 4.77 4.09 -11.08
N ASN A 320 4.73 4.75 -9.93
CA ASN A 320 5.92 4.93 -9.09
C ASN A 320 6.45 3.59 -8.55
N ALA A 321 5.56 2.64 -8.24
CA ALA A 321 5.95 1.29 -7.87
C ALA A 321 6.63 0.55 -9.05
N LEU A 322 6.07 0.67 -10.25
CA LEU A 322 6.65 0.09 -11.47
C LEU A 322 8.06 0.61 -11.72
N GLU A 323 8.28 1.92 -11.64
CA GLU A 323 9.62 2.52 -11.80
C GLU A 323 10.62 1.94 -10.80
N LYS A 324 10.22 1.77 -9.53
CA LYS A 324 11.06 1.16 -8.49
C LYS A 324 11.35 -0.31 -8.74
N ILE A 325 10.36 -1.10 -9.16
CA ILE A 325 10.54 -2.52 -9.49
C ILE A 325 11.51 -2.64 -10.67
N MET A 326 11.28 -1.88 -11.74
CA MET A 326 12.16 -1.89 -12.92
C MET A 326 13.59 -1.50 -12.56
N ALA A 327 13.79 -0.48 -11.72
CA ALA A 327 15.12 -0.08 -11.26
C ALA A 327 15.79 -1.17 -10.40
N LEU A 328 15.05 -1.79 -9.48
CA LEU A 328 15.54 -2.88 -8.64
C LEU A 328 15.99 -4.08 -9.48
N VAL A 329 15.15 -4.55 -10.39
CA VAL A 329 15.48 -5.71 -11.22
C VAL A 329 16.65 -5.42 -12.16
N ARG A 330 16.70 -4.23 -12.79
CA ARG A 330 17.84 -3.80 -13.63
C ARG A 330 19.17 -3.72 -12.86
N SER A 331 19.13 -3.59 -11.54
CA SER A 331 20.33 -3.58 -10.71
C SER A 331 20.92 -4.98 -10.47
N ILE A 332 20.21 -6.04 -10.84
CA ILE A 332 20.66 -7.43 -10.68
C ILE A 332 21.44 -7.84 -11.94
N PRO A 333 22.74 -8.17 -11.83
CA PRO A 333 23.54 -8.59 -12.97
C PRO A 333 22.98 -9.84 -13.65
N GLY A 334 22.97 -9.88 -14.98
CA GLY A 334 22.52 -11.04 -15.76
C GLY A 334 21.00 -11.16 -15.92
N VAL A 335 20.20 -10.35 -15.24
CA VAL A 335 18.73 -10.40 -15.31
C VAL A 335 18.19 -9.33 -16.26
N ARG A 336 17.49 -9.76 -17.31
CA ARG A 336 16.75 -8.89 -18.22
C ARG A 336 15.37 -8.59 -17.63
N VAL A 337 14.84 -7.40 -17.92
CA VAL A 337 13.48 -7.03 -17.50
C VAL A 337 12.67 -6.48 -18.65
N ARG A 338 11.42 -6.93 -18.78
CA ARG A 338 10.43 -6.38 -19.70
C ARG A 338 9.07 -6.24 -19.06
N LEU A 339 8.23 -5.39 -19.65
CA LEU A 339 6.84 -5.24 -19.24
C LEU A 339 5.98 -6.20 -20.05
N LEU A 340 5.02 -6.84 -19.39
CA LEU A 340 3.89 -7.48 -20.06
C LEU A 340 2.73 -6.48 -20.07
N ASN A 341 2.20 -6.26 -21.26
CA ASN A 341 0.97 -5.51 -21.49
C ASN A 341 -0.03 -6.45 -22.14
N TRP A 342 -1.30 -6.29 -21.79
CA TRP A 342 -2.42 -6.97 -22.45
C TRP A 342 -3.53 -5.97 -22.75
N ASN A 343 -4.61 -6.43 -23.37
CA ASN A 343 -5.74 -5.58 -23.69
C ASN A 343 -6.36 -4.97 -22.41
N MET A 344 -6.58 -3.67 -22.41
CA MET A 344 -7.08 -2.88 -21.27
C MET A 344 -8.49 -3.27 -20.79
N THR A 345 -9.19 -4.14 -21.51
CA THR A 345 -10.44 -4.75 -21.04
C THR A 345 -10.23 -5.67 -19.85
N PHE A 346 -9.08 -6.35 -19.78
CA PHE A 346 -8.77 -7.27 -18.68
C PHE A 346 -8.03 -6.53 -17.57
N LYS A 347 -8.55 -6.61 -16.35
CA LYS A 347 -8.03 -5.83 -15.22
C LYS A 347 -6.71 -6.41 -14.71
N GLY A 348 -6.73 -7.69 -14.34
CA GLY A 348 -5.57 -8.42 -13.83
C GLY A 348 -4.97 -9.37 -14.87
N VAL A 349 -3.78 -9.87 -14.54
CA VAL A 349 -3.11 -10.90 -15.34
C VAL A 349 -3.87 -12.23 -15.32
N ASP A 350 -4.55 -12.54 -14.21
CA ASP A 350 -5.45 -13.70 -14.07
C ASP A 350 -6.62 -13.62 -15.06
N ASP A 351 -7.29 -12.47 -15.13
CA ASP A 351 -8.39 -12.23 -16.08
C ASP A 351 -7.92 -12.39 -17.53
N PHE A 352 -6.72 -11.89 -17.84
CA PHE A 352 -6.12 -11.99 -19.17
C PHE A 352 -5.84 -13.44 -19.56
N TYR A 353 -5.18 -14.23 -18.71
CA TYR A 353 -4.89 -15.63 -19.02
C TYR A 353 -6.15 -16.48 -19.12
N GLN A 354 -7.17 -16.20 -18.30
CA GLN A 354 -8.46 -16.88 -18.39
C GLN A 354 -9.12 -16.61 -19.75
N ALA A 355 -9.17 -15.34 -20.17
CA ALA A 355 -9.71 -14.97 -21.46
C ALA A 355 -8.88 -15.52 -22.64
N ARG A 356 -7.55 -15.52 -22.51
CA ARG A 356 -6.62 -16.09 -23.50
C ARG A 356 -6.94 -17.56 -23.74
N ASN A 357 -7.01 -18.35 -22.67
CA ASN A 357 -7.23 -19.79 -22.77
C ASN A 357 -8.63 -20.10 -23.29
N TYR A 358 -9.65 -19.35 -22.86
CA TYR A 358 -11.00 -19.48 -23.37
C TYR A 358 -11.10 -19.21 -24.88
N ALA A 359 -10.49 -18.12 -25.35
CA ALA A 359 -10.48 -17.76 -26.75
C ALA A 359 -9.65 -18.75 -27.58
N ALA A 360 -8.48 -19.17 -27.09
CA ALA A 360 -7.64 -20.17 -27.74
C ALA A 360 -8.37 -21.51 -27.91
N ALA A 361 -9.14 -21.95 -26.91
CA ALA A 361 -10.00 -23.14 -27.00
C ALA A 361 -11.09 -23.02 -28.09
N LYS A 362 -11.39 -21.81 -28.55
CA LYS A 362 -12.30 -21.51 -29.67
C LYS A 362 -11.58 -21.14 -30.97
N GLY A 363 -10.26 -21.30 -31.04
CA GLY A 363 -9.46 -20.96 -32.21
C GLY A 363 -9.24 -19.46 -32.42
N VAL A 364 -9.48 -18.62 -31.42
CA VAL A 364 -9.30 -17.16 -31.50
C VAL A 364 -8.02 -16.75 -30.76
N ASN A 365 -7.13 -16.03 -31.45
CA ASN A 365 -5.94 -15.46 -30.83
C ASN A 365 -6.22 -14.02 -30.35
N ILE A 366 -6.40 -13.83 -29.04
CA ILE A 366 -6.67 -12.50 -28.45
C ILE A 366 -5.46 -11.55 -28.50
N LEU A 367 -4.29 -12.04 -28.92
CA LEU A 367 -3.09 -11.21 -29.13
C LEU A 367 -3.01 -10.66 -30.56
N ASP A 368 -3.85 -11.15 -31.48
CA ASP A 368 -3.91 -10.67 -32.85
C ASP A 368 -4.77 -9.40 -32.93
N MET A 369 -4.14 -8.26 -32.65
CA MET A 369 -4.78 -6.93 -32.69
C MET A 369 -4.48 -6.23 -34.01
N THR A 370 -5.52 -5.70 -34.66
CA THR A 370 -5.32 -4.93 -35.90
C THR A 370 -4.77 -3.53 -35.58
N SER A 371 -3.55 -3.25 -36.07
CA SER A 371 -2.99 -1.89 -36.00
C SER A 371 -3.66 -1.01 -37.06
N ASN A 372 -4.14 0.17 -36.67
CA ASN A 372 -4.75 1.14 -37.58
C ASN A 372 -4.09 2.52 -37.48
N PHE A 373 -4.63 3.50 -38.22
CA PHE A 373 -4.09 4.87 -38.21
C PHE A 373 -4.11 5.51 -36.81
N ILE A 374 -5.12 5.19 -35.98
CA ILE A 374 -5.21 5.69 -34.61
C ILE A 374 -4.05 5.13 -33.78
N THR A 375 -3.73 3.84 -33.92
CA THR A 375 -2.56 3.22 -33.26
C THR A 375 -1.28 4.02 -33.55
N ILE A 376 -0.99 4.30 -34.82
CA ILE A 376 0.21 5.07 -35.25
C ILE A 376 0.20 6.48 -34.64
N ARG A 377 -0.97 7.14 -34.65
CA ARG A 377 -1.11 8.50 -34.10
C ARG A 377 -0.89 8.53 -32.59
N LEU A 378 -1.42 7.56 -31.86
CA LEU A 378 -1.24 7.44 -30.41
C LEU A 378 0.23 7.13 -30.06
N GLU A 379 0.92 6.29 -30.84
CA GLU A 379 2.35 6.03 -30.61
C GLU A 379 3.20 7.29 -30.72
N ASN A 380 2.94 8.10 -31.75
CA ASN A 380 3.64 9.36 -31.96
C ASN A 380 3.33 10.36 -30.84
N LEU A 381 2.05 10.46 -30.46
CA LEU A 381 1.62 11.31 -29.34
C LEU A 381 2.32 10.91 -28.03
N TRP A 382 2.31 9.62 -27.67
CA TRP A 382 2.94 9.15 -26.44
C TRP A 382 4.45 9.34 -26.46
N ARG A 383 5.10 9.12 -27.60
CA ARG A 383 6.55 9.35 -27.75
C ARG A 383 6.93 10.82 -27.52
N GLN A 384 6.06 11.76 -27.91
CA GLN A 384 6.32 13.20 -27.80
C GLN A 384 5.93 13.75 -26.41
N GLU A 385 4.71 13.49 -25.96
CA GLU A 385 4.16 14.10 -24.74
C GLU A 385 4.50 13.30 -23.46
N TYR A 386 4.75 12.00 -23.60
CA TYR A 386 4.94 11.08 -22.47
C TYR A 386 6.11 10.10 -22.67
N PRO A 387 7.33 10.57 -22.99
CA PRO A 387 8.45 9.71 -23.38
C PRO A 387 8.84 8.67 -22.32
N GLU A 388 8.66 9.00 -21.03
CA GLU A 388 8.95 8.12 -19.89
C GLU A 388 7.78 7.19 -19.51
N GLN A 389 6.64 7.25 -20.21
CA GLN A 389 5.50 6.37 -19.94
C GLN A 389 5.57 5.08 -20.76
N ASP A 390 5.13 3.99 -20.14
CA ASP A 390 4.85 2.77 -20.89
C ASP A 390 3.76 3.05 -21.94
N ARG A 391 4.05 2.65 -23.18
CA ARG A 391 3.16 2.80 -24.34
C ARG A 391 2.73 1.46 -24.91
N GLY A 392 3.10 0.34 -24.28
CA GLY A 392 2.77 -0.99 -24.77
C GLY A 392 1.26 -1.24 -24.88
N PHE A 393 0.46 -0.59 -24.01
CA PHE A 393 -1.00 -0.67 -24.06
C PHE A 393 -1.62 -0.25 -25.41
N ILE A 394 -0.94 0.63 -26.17
CA ILE A 394 -1.42 1.12 -27.46
C ILE A 394 -1.47 -0.02 -28.47
N ARG A 395 -0.48 -0.93 -28.43
CA ARG A 395 -0.40 -2.09 -29.33
C ARG A 395 -1.23 -3.28 -28.88
N THR A 396 -1.63 -3.32 -27.62
CA THR A 396 -2.44 -4.41 -27.06
C THR A 396 -3.94 -4.13 -27.11
N CYS A 397 -4.34 -2.99 -27.69
CA CYS A 397 -5.74 -2.61 -27.87
C CYS A 397 -6.00 -2.30 -29.34
N GLU A 398 -7.19 -2.65 -29.81
CA GLU A 398 -7.77 -2.04 -31.01
C GLU A 398 -8.37 -0.69 -30.64
N TRP A 399 -8.29 0.27 -31.57
CA TRP A 399 -8.75 1.65 -31.34
C TRP A 399 -9.82 2.05 -32.33
N GLU A 400 -10.79 2.82 -31.85
CA GLU A 400 -11.82 3.45 -32.68
C GLU A 400 -11.98 4.92 -32.36
N GLU A 401 -12.42 5.69 -33.36
CA GLU A 401 -12.84 7.07 -33.19
C GLU A 401 -14.36 7.11 -33.00
N LEU A 402 -14.81 7.72 -31.92
CA LEU A 402 -16.23 7.81 -31.56
C LEU A 402 -16.58 9.24 -31.19
N THR A 403 -17.81 9.66 -31.48
CA THR A 403 -18.41 10.86 -30.90
C THR A 403 -19.40 10.42 -29.82
N VAL A 404 -19.08 10.73 -28.55
CA VAL A 404 -19.86 10.24 -27.40
C VAL A 404 -20.41 11.41 -26.57
N PRO A 405 -21.49 11.21 -25.80
CA PRO A 405 -21.97 12.19 -24.84
C PRO A 405 -20.94 12.42 -23.73
N MET A 406 -20.71 13.68 -23.36
CA MET A 406 -19.69 14.07 -22.37
C MET A 406 -19.91 13.41 -21.00
N GLU A 407 -21.16 13.17 -20.61
CA GLU A 407 -21.56 12.54 -19.35
C GLU A 407 -21.18 11.05 -19.25
N THR A 408 -20.93 10.40 -20.39
CA THR A 408 -20.47 9.00 -20.41
C THR A 408 -18.99 8.88 -20.05
N LEU A 409 -18.25 9.98 -20.11
CA LEU A 409 -16.82 10.01 -19.86
C LEU A 409 -16.51 10.31 -18.40
N THR A 410 -15.53 9.59 -17.86
CA THR A 410 -14.96 9.87 -16.54
C THR A 410 -13.58 10.49 -16.69
N ALA A 411 -13.24 11.47 -15.87
CA ALA A 411 -11.94 12.14 -15.94
C ALA A 411 -11.44 12.54 -14.56
N GLY A 412 -10.12 12.51 -14.37
CA GLY A 412 -9.47 13.13 -13.23
C GLY A 412 -9.54 14.65 -13.26
N LYS A 413 -9.07 15.31 -12.20
CA LYS A 413 -8.92 16.78 -12.20
C LYS A 413 -7.71 17.20 -13.03
N PRO A 414 -7.78 18.31 -13.79
CA PRO A 414 -6.62 18.86 -14.47
C PRO A 414 -5.47 19.15 -13.50
N LYS A 415 -4.27 18.66 -13.79
CA LYS A 415 -3.08 18.90 -12.95
C LYS A 415 -2.61 20.37 -13.00
N ASP A 416 -2.91 21.08 -14.09
CA ASP A 416 -2.51 22.47 -14.30
C ASP A 416 -3.71 23.31 -14.76
N MET A 417 -4.30 24.07 -13.83
CA MET A 417 -5.45 24.92 -14.13
C MET A 417 -5.11 26.10 -15.05
N LYS A 418 -3.84 26.53 -15.16
CA LYS A 418 -3.45 27.58 -16.11
C LYS A 418 -3.56 27.05 -17.54
N LYS A 419 -3.04 25.85 -17.80
CA LYS A 419 -3.19 25.18 -19.11
C LYS A 419 -4.67 24.95 -19.47
N ALA A 420 -5.50 24.53 -18.52
CA ALA A 420 -6.94 24.33 -18.74
C ALA A 420 -7.66 25.65 -19.12
N ARG A 421 -7.37 26.75 -18.41
CA ARG A 421 -7.92 28.08 -18.73
C ARG A 421 -7.45 28.60 -20.09
N LYS A 422 -6.23 28.27 -20.51
CA LYS A 422 -5.73 28.62 -21.86
C LYS A 422 -6.56 27.92 -22.95
N TYR A 423 -6.86 26.64 -22.80
CA TYR A 423 -7.73 25.92 -23.75
C TYR A 423 -9.15 26.50 -23.78
N LEU A 424 -9.71 26.88 -22.62
CA LEU A 424 -11.01 27.55 -22.56
C LEU A 424 -11.01 28.88 -23.31
N ALA A 425 -9.94 29.68 -23.18
CA ALA A 425 -9.81 30.94 -23.92
C ALA A 425 -9.74 30.72 -25.43
N LEU A 426 -8.99 29.71 -25.89
CA LEU A 426 -8.89 29.34 -27.30
C LEU A 426 -10.25 28.90 -27.87
N LEU A 427 -11.05 28.13 -27.11
CA LEU A 427 -12.41 27.74 -27.53
C LEU A 427 -13.33 28.94 -27.65
N ARG A 428 -13.28 29.89 -26.70
CA ARG A 428 -14.06 31.13 -26.74
C ARG A 428 -13.70 32.01 -27.94
N ALA A 429 -12.44 31.97 -28.37
CA ALA A 429 -11.98 32.72 -29.54
C ALA A 429 -12.36 32.04 -30.88
N GLY A 430 -12.88 30.80 -30.86
CA GLY A 430 -13.18 30.04 -32.08
C GLY A 430 -11.93 29.60 -32.86
N GLN A 431 -10.75 29.62 -32.22
CA GLN A 431 -9.45 29.48 -32.88
C GLN A 431 -8.80 28.10 -32.70
N ALA A 432 -9.53 27.09 -32.26
CA ALA A 432 -8.93 25.78 -32.00
C ALA A 432 -9.81 24.59 -32.38
N GLU A 433 -9.36 23.88 -33.40
CA GLU A 433 -9.74 22.50 -33.66
C GLU A 433 -8.73 21.60 -32.93
N PHE A 434 -9.14 21.05 -31.80
CA PHE A 434 -8.27 20.17 -31.00
C PHE A 434 -8.38 18.74 -31.49
N PRO A 435 -7.32 17.92 -31.35
CA PRO A 435 -7.42 16.50 -31.66
C PRO A 435 -8.46 15.81 -30.77
N PRO A 436 -8.92 14.59 -31.12
CA PRO A 436 -9.75 13.80 -30.21
C PRO A 436 -9.11 13.62 -28.83
N LEU A 437 -9.94 13.44 -27.79
CA LEU A 437 -9.45 13.01 -26.48
C LEU A 437 -9.04 11.54 -26.55
N VAL A 438 -8.07 11.10 -25.75
CA VAL A 438 -7.75 9.66 -25.68
C VAL A 438 -8.38 9.09 -24.43
N CYS A 439 -9.17 8.04 -24.59
CA CYS A 439 -9.92 7.39 -23.53
C CYS A 439 -9.60 5.89 -23.46
N ILE A 440 -9.62 5.34 -22.24
CA ILE A 440 -9.62 3.89 -22.00
C ILE A 440 -10.86 3.55 -21.19
N ASN A 441 -11.68 2.63 -21.69
CA ASN A 441 -12.98 2.26 -21.14
C ASN A 441 -13.78 3.50 -20.66
N HIS A 442 -13.90 4.53 -21.52
CA HIS A 442 -14.55 5.82 -21.24
C HIS A 442 -13.87 6.72 -20.18
N MET A 443 -12.69 6.34 -19.69
CA MET A 443 -11.88 7.19 -18.81
C MET A 443 -10.90 8.02 -19.64
N VAL A 444 -10.95 9.35 -19.53
CA VAL A 444 -10.05 10.27 -20.24
C VAL A 444 -8.63 10.14 -19.68
N ILE A 445 -7.70 9.69 -20.53
CA ILE A 445 -6.29 9.48 -20.20
C ILE A 445 -5.37 10.54 -20.81
N ASP A 446 -5.76 11.11 -21.95
CA ASP A 446 -5.12 12.29 -22.55
C ASP A 446 -6.17 13.37 -22.86
N GLY A 447 -5.79 14.63 -22.64
CA GLY A 447 -6.65 15.76 -22.91
C GLY A 447 -7.54 16.19 -21.74
N LEU A 448 -7.23 15.82 -20.50
CA LEU A 448 -7.99 16.23 -19.30
C LEU A 448 -8.25 17.75 -19.23
N HIS A 449 -7.25 18.57 -19.60
CA HIS A 449 -7.39 20.03 -19.63
C HIS A 449 -8.38 20.52 -20.69
N ARG A 450 -8.44 19.81 -21.83
CA ARG A 450 -9.37 20.09 -22.94
C ARG A 450 -10.78 19.62 -22.57
N PHE A 451 -10.91 18.42 -22.01
CA PHE A 451 -12.16 17.90 -21.46
C PHE A 451 -12.79 18.86 -20.45
N TRP A 452 -12.00 19.37 -19.50
CA TRP A 452 -12.47 20.39 -18.55
C TRP A 452 -12.96 21.66 -19.27
N ALA A 453 -12.23 22.13 -20.28
CA ALA A 453 -12.62 23.32 -21.05
C ALA A 453 -13.92 23.10 -21.84
N TYR A 454 -14.12 21.91 -22.43
CA TYR A 454 -15.37 21.52 -23.08
C TYR A 454 -16.56 21.53 -22.12
N GLN A 455 -16.38 21.03 -20.89
CA GLN A 455 -17.40 21.10 -19.84
C GLN A 455 -17.79 22.55 -19.53
N GLN A 456 -16.82 23.46 -19.41
CA GLN A 456 -17.10 24.88 -19.14
C GLN A 456 -17.80 25.59 -20.31
N MET A 457 -17.60 25.12 -21.55
CA MET A 457 -18.27 25.64 -22.75
C MET A 457 -19.65 25.02 -22.98
N GLY A 458 -20.07 24.05 -22.17
CA GLY A 458 -21.38 23.38 -22.31
C GLY A 458 -21.46 22.42 -23.49
N TYR A 459 -20.35 21.83 -23.91
CA TYR A 459 -20.35 20.80 -24.95
C TYR A 459 -21.17 19.59 -24.49
N ARG A 460 -22.03 19.08 -25.38
CA ARG A 460 -22.84 17.87 -25.11
C ARG A 460 -22.13 16.59 -25.58
N GLN A 461 -21.34 16.69 -26.64
CA GLN A 461 -20.63 15.56 -27.23
C GLN A 461 -19.17 15.94 -27.52
N VAL A 462 -18.32 14.93 -27.60
CA VAL A 462 -16.90 15.10 -27.92
C VAL A 462 -16.40 13.89 -28.71
N THR A 463 -15.49 14.14 -29.64
CA THR A 463 -14.78 13.08 -30.37
C THR A 463 -13.63 12.53 -29.54
N ILE A 464 -13.55 11.20 -29.46
CA ILE A 464 -12.55 10.47 -28.69
C ILE A 464 -11.89 9.37 -29.52
N TYR A 465 -10.63 9.06 -29.22
CA TYR A 465 -10.02 7.76 -29.48
C TYR A 465 -10.23 6.86 -28.28
N GLN A 466 -10.85 5.72 -28.49
CA GLN A 466 -11.27 4.79 -27.44
C GLN A 466 -10.77 3.39 -27.77
N ASN A 467 -10.28 2.66 -26.76
CA ASN A 467 -10.00 1.24 -26.96
C ASN A 467 -11.33 0.50 -27.18
N LYS A 468 -11.39 -0.36 -28.20
CA LYS A 468 -12.48 -1.30 -28.38
C LYS A 468 -12.42 -2.32 -27.25
N PRO A 469 -13.46 -2.43 -26.42
CA PRO A 469 -13.49 -3.46 -25.39
C PRO A 469 -13.44 -4.85 -26.05
N TRP A 470 -12.57 -5.73 -25.57
CA TRP A 470 -12.57 -7.10 -26.04
C TRP A 470 -13.86 -7.79 -25.61
N ALA A 471 -14.64 -8.29 -26.57
CA ALA A 471 -15.79 -9.14 -26.30
C ALA A 471 -15.37 -10.61 -26.38
N MET A 472 -15.74 -11.40 -25.37
CA MET A 472 -15.56 -12.85 -25.43
C MET A 472 -16.28 -13.38 -26.68
N PRO A 473 -15.61 -14.15 -27.55
CA PRO A 473 -16.28 -14.74 -28.71
C PRO A 473 -17.47 -15.57 -28.21
N ALA A 474 -18.64 -15.36 -28.84
CA ALA A 474 -19.85 -16.11 -28.52
C ALA A 474 -19.57 -17.63 -28.58
N ALA A 475 -20.28 -18.43 -27.79
CA ALA A 475 -20.26 -19.88 -28.03
C ALA A 475 -20.76 -20.09 -29.46
N ALA A 476 -19.93 -20.73 -30.30
CA ALA A 476 -20.32 -21.11 -31.65
C ALA A 476 -21.45 -22.13 -31.60
#